data_AF-A0A9P1DGB5-F1
#
_entry.id   AF-A0A9P1DGB5-F1
#
_cell.length_a   1.000
_cell.length_b   1.000
_cell.length_c   1.000
_cell.angle_alpha   90.00
_cell.angle_beta   90.00
_cell.angle_gamma   90.00
#
_symmetry.space_group_name_H-M   'P 1'
#
loop_
_entity.id
_entity.type
_entity.pdbx_description
1 polymer ?
#
loop_
_entity_poly.entity_id
_entity_poly.type
_entity_poly.pdbx_seq_one_letter_code
_entity_poly.pdbx_strand_id
1 'polypeptide(L)'
;YFSAHWCGPCRQFTPELAKWYAAVKKEMGDKFEIVFCSGDRDAESLKGYYEEQKSKGGDWLALPFEKKDDLDGLFKVSGIPTFLIVDPDGNVVCKGGRALVNQHLSMPAIPFSDFPWAPSALQELDDPGEQDINDKPTMCLMLESVPIANQSEIMEKVKPIAEKWAKTGEIQFLVARQNNSASATIRAVCGLETVEKVSKTDRSEVSSARGAPKVVRSMSVDTPWLIILDCPEGGAKR
;
A
#
# COMPACT_ATOMS: atom_id res chain seq x y z
N TYR A 1 -13.52 -3.01 8.11
CA TYR A 1 -12.53 -3.54 9.07
C TYR A 1 -12.71 -5.05 9.15
N PHE A 2 -11.83 -5.81 8.51
CA PHE A 2 -11.86 -7.27 8.49
C PHE A 2 -11.03 -7.82 9.65
N SER A 3 -11.66 -8.60 10.52
CA SER A 3 -11.06 -9.06 11.78
C SER A 3 -11.79 -10.30 12.30
N ALA A 4 -11.19 -11.02 13.24
CA ALA A 4 -11.82 -12.16 13.91
C ALA A 4 -11.30 -12.32 15.34
N HIS A 5 -12.12 -12.86 16.23
CA HIS A 5 -11.77 -13.04 17.63
C HIS A 5 -10.59 -13.99 17.80
N TRP A 6 -10.57 -15.09 17.05
CA TRP A 6 -9.51 -16.11 17.12
C TRP A 6 -8.15 -15.60 16.62
N CYS A 7 -8.12 -14.50 15.87
CA CYS A 7 -6.93 -13.93 15.28
C CYS A 7 -6.15 -13.08 16.30
N GLY A 8 -4.97 -13.56 16.72
CA GLY A 8 -4.10 -12.85 17.68
C GLY A 8 -3.73 -11.42 17.26
N PRO A 9 -3.19 -11.20 16.05
CA PRO A 9 -2.88 -9.85 15.55
C PRO A 9 -4.10 -8.92 15.46
N CYS A 10 -5.29 -9.49 15.27
CA CYS A 10 -6.54 -8.75 15.24
C CYS A 10 -6.89 -8.19 16.62
N ARG A 11 -6.84 -9.04 17.66
CA ARG A 11 -7.06 -8.63 19.05
C ARG A 11 -6.06 -7.59 19.54
N GLN A 12 -4.83 -7.59 18.99
CA GLN A 12 -3.83 -6.56 19.27
C GLN A 12 -4.13 -5.23 18.57
N PHE A 13 -4.70 -5.26 17.37
CA PHE A 13 -4.98 -4.05 16.58
C PHE A 13 -6.27 -3.36 16.98
N THR A 14 -7.30 -4.10 17.41
CA THR A 14 -8.61 -3.53 17.81
C THR A 14 -8.49 -2.37 18.79
N PRO A 15 -7.69 -2.43 19.88
CA PRO A 15 -7.59 -1.33 20.84
C PRO A 15 -6.93 -0.09 20.22
N GLU A 16 -5.94 -0.27 19.35
CA GLU A 16 -5.31 0.84 18.62
C GLU A 16 -6.30 1.47 17.63
N LEU A 17 -7.06 0.65 16.90
CA LEU A 17 -8.12 1.14 16.02
C LEU A 17 -9.19 1.93 16.79
N ALA A 18 -9.60 1.48 17.99
CA ALA A 18 -10.56 2.20 18.83
C ALA A 18 -10.03 3.57 19.29
N LYS A 19 -8.75 3.66 19.70
CA LYS A 19 -8.11 4.94 20.03
C LYS A 19 -8.12 5.91 18.85
N TRP A 20 -7.72 5.43 17.67
CA TRP A 20 -7.72 6.22 16.45
C TRP A 20 -9.15 6.64 16.04
N TYR A 21 -10.11 5.72 16.10
CA TYR A 21 -11.51 6.00 15.77
C TYR A 21 -12.09 7.12 16.63
N ALA A 22 -11.79 7.13 17.94
CA ALA A 22 -12.19 8.20 18.83
C ALA A 22 -11.59 9.57 18.44
N ALA A 23 -10.38 9.61 17.89
CA ALA A 23 -9.79 10.83 17.34
C ALA A 23 -10.49 11.26 16.05
N VAL A 24 -10.71 10.33 15.11
CA VAL A 24 -11.40 10.63 13.84
C VAL A 24 -12.83 11.10 14.05
N LYS A 25 -13.58 10.51 14.98
CA LYS A 25 -14.95 10.96 15.29
C LYS A 25 -14.99 12.40 15.82
N LYS A 26 -13.95 12.88 16.50
CA LYS A 26 -13.87 14.28 16.94
C LYS A 26 -13.66 15.24 15.77
N GLU A 27 -12.87 14.84 14.79
CA GLU A 27 -12.56 15.66 13.61
C GLU A 27 -13.67 15.61 12.54
N MET A 28 -14.27 14.44 12.32
CA MET A 28 -15.18 14.17 11.19
C MET A 28 -16.65 14.06 11.60
N GLY A 29 -16.95 13.85 12.88
CA GLY A 29 -18.32 13.57 13.33
C GLY A 29 -18.91 12.34 12.64
N ASP A 30 -20.07 12.50 12.02
CA ASP A 30 -20.81 11.41 11.35
C ASP A 30 -20.46 11.25 9.87
N LYS A 31 -19.43 11.96 9.38
CA LYS A 31 -18.94 11.84 8.00
C LYS A 31 -18.08 10.58 7.78
N PHE A 32 -17.74 9.86 8.84
CA PHE A 32 -16.93 8.65 8.78
C PHE A 32 -17.49 7.60 9.76
N GLU A 33 -17.49 6.34 9.32
CA GLU A 33 -17.92 5.19 10.11
C GLU A 33 -17.08 3.97 9.75
N ILE A 34 -16.85 3.10 10.74
CA ILE A 34 -16.21 1.80 10.54
C ILE A 34 -17.31 0.74 10.44
N VAL A 35 -17.15 -0.18 9.50
CA VAL A 35 -17.97 -1.40 9.43
C VAL A 35 -17.07 -2.61 9.73
N PHE A 36 -17.36 -3.30 10.83
CA PHE A 36 -16.69 -4.55 11.21
C PHE A 36 -17.21 -5.71 10.35
N CYS A 37 -16.29 -6.38 9.65
CA CYS A 37 -16.53 -7.58 8.87
C CYS A 37 -15.88 -8.75 9.61
N SER A 38 -16.70 -9.57 10.27
CA SER A 38 -16.20 -10.67 11.09
C SER A 38 -15.77 -11.87 10.25
N GLY A 39 -14.55 -12.36 10.48
CA GLY A 39 -14.06 -13.66 10.03
C GLY A 39 -14.18 -14.75 11.09
N ASP A 40 -15.07 -14.57 12.08
CA ASP A 40 -15.38 -15.61 13.05
C ASP A 40 -16.13 -16.78 12.39
N ARG A 41 -16.28 -17.89 13.11
CA ARG A 41 -16.83 -19.14 12.53
C ARG A 41 -18.36 -19.22 12.59
N ASP A 42 -18.97 -18.37 13.40
CA ASP A 42 -20.41 -18.32 13.64
C ASP A 42 -20.84 -16.95 14.15
N ALA A 43 -22.14 -16.68 14.07
CA ALA A 43 -22.74 -15.42 14.48
C ALA A 43 -22.63 -15.14 15.99
N GLU A 44 -22.55 -16.18 16.83
CA GLU A 44 -22.40 -16.03 18.28
C GLU A 44 -21.00 -15.51 18.64
N SER A 45 -19.98 -16.07 18.01
CA SER A 45 -18.59 -15.63 18.12
C SER A 45 -18.41 -14.20 17.61
N LEU A 46 -19.04 -13.84 16.48
CA LEU A 46 -19.09 -12.45 15.99
C LEU A 46 -19.66 -11.54 17.07
N LYS A 47 -20.82 -11.89 17.63
CA LYS A 47 -21.52 -11.07 18.62
C LYS A 47 -20.65 -10.84 19.86
N GLY A 48 -20.08 -11.91 20.42
CA GLY A 48 -19.24 -11.81 21.61
C GLY A 48 -18.01 -10.92 21.37
N TYR A 49 -17.35 -11.06 20.22
CA TYR A 49 -16.20 -10.23 19.90
C TYR A 49 -16.59 -8.78 19.61
N TYR A 50 -17.71 -8.55 18.94
CA TYR A 50 -18.22 -7.19 18.70
C TYR A 50 -18.58 -6.47 20.00
N GLU A 51 -19.17 -7.17 20.97
CA GLU A 51 -19.41 -6.64 22.32
C GLU A 51 -18.09 -6.30 23.05
N GLU A 52 -17.06 -7.14 22.92
CA GLU A 52 -15.72 -6.85 23.43
C GLU A 52 -15.11 -5.61 22.74
N GLN A 53 -15.22 -5.48 21.42
CA GLN A 53 -14.76 -4.31 20.67
C GLN A 53 -15.43 -3.02 21.19
N LYS A 54 -16.76 -3.04 21.37
CA LYS A 54 -17.52 -1.93 21.96
C LYS A 54 -17.03 -1.56 23.35
N SER A 55 -16.80 -2.55 24.21
CA SER A 55 -16.28 -2.32 25.57
C SER A 55 -14.92 -1.61 25.60
N LYS A 56 -14.15 -1.69 24.50
CA LYS A 56 -12.84 -1.05 24.32
C LYS A 56 -12.91 0.28 23.56
N GLY A 57 -14.10 0.82 23.32
CA GLY A 57 -14.31 2.08 22.60
C GLY A 57 -14.52 1.92 21.09
N GLY A 58 -14.62 0.70 20.57
CA GLY A 58 -14.97 0.42 19.19
C GLY A 58 -16.48 0.44 18.96
N ASP A 59 -17.12 1.58 19.18
CA ASP A 59 -18.57 1.76 18.93
C ASP A 59 -18.84 2.07 17.45
N TRP A 60 -18.46 1.13 16.61
CA TRP A 60 -18.66 1.16 15.16
C TRP A 60 -19.73 0.16 14.73
N LEU A 61 -20.11 0.17 13.46
CA LEU A 61 -21.10 -0.77 12.92
C LEU A 61 -20.52 -2.17 12.70
N ALA A 62 -21.38 -3.18 12.61
CA ALA A 62 -21.02 -4.54 12.23
C ALA A 62 -21.85 -5.00 11.03
N LEU A 63 -21.20 -5.64 10.08
CA LEU A 63 -21.84 -6.31 8.97
C LEU A 63 -22.55 -7.59 9.46
N PRO A 64 -23.74 -7.93 8.93
CA PRO A 64 -24.33 -9.25 9.14
C PRO A 64 -23.35 -10.38 8.79
N PHE A 65 -23.34 -11.44 9.60
CA PHE A 65 -22.36 -12.53 9.51
C PHE A 65 -22.30 -13.16 8.11
N GLU A 66 -23.45 -13.34 7.48
CA GLU A 66 -23.64 -14.01 6.19
C GLU A 66 -23.13 -13.20 5.00
N LYS A 67 -22.80 -11.91 5.20
CA LYS A 67 -22.44 -10.97 4.15
C LYS A 67 -20.94 -10.72 4.02
N LYS A 68 -20.13 -11.29 4.90
CA LYS A 68 -18.69 -11.04 4.90
C LYS A 68 -18.01 -11.59 3.65
N ASP A 69 -18.39 -12.78 3.18
CA ASP A 69 -17.77 -13.40 2.01
C ASP A 69 -18.01 -12.60 0.72
N ASP A 70 -19.16 -11.91 0.61
CA ASP A 70 -19.46 -10.99 -0.50
C ASP A 70 -18.41 -9.86 -0.58
N LEU A 71 -17.94 -9.37 0.58
CA LEU A 71 -16.97 -8.26 0.66
C LEU A 71 -15.52 -8.70 0.51
N ASP A 72 -15.16 -9.92 0.95
CA ASP A 72 -13.81 -10.46 0.78
C ASP A 72 -13.41 -10.50 -0.70
N GLY A 73 -14.32 -11.02 -1.54
CA GLY A 73 -14.13 -11.09 -2.99
C GLY A 73 -14.08 -9.70 -3.62
N LEU A 74 -15.03 -8.83 -3.26
CA LEU A 74 -15.12 -7.47 -3.80
C LEU A 74 -13.85 -6.65 -3.55
N PHE A 75 -13.31 -6.73 -2.33
CA PHE A 75 -12.15 -5.94 -1.93
C PHE A 75 -10.82 -6.72 -2.00
N LYS A 76 -10.83 -7.95 -2.51
CA LYS A 76 -9.66 -8.83 -2.63
C LYS A 76 -8.91 -9.00 -1.31
N VAL A 77 -9.63 -9.16 -0.20
CA VAL A 77 -9.04 -9.33 1.14
C VAL A 77 -8.50 -10.76 1.27
N SER A 78 -7.18 -10.90 1.40
CA SER A 78 -6.50 -12.20 1.50
C SER A 78 -6.09 -12.59 2.94
N GLY A 79 -6.26 -11.68 3.90
CA GLY A 79 -5.85 -11.90 5.28
C GLY A 79 -6.45 -10.90 6.26
N ILE A 80 -6.32 -11.20 7.55
CA ILE A 80 -6.78 -10.36 8.66
C ILE A 80 -5.66 -10.12 9.69
N PRO A 81 -5.65 -8.95 10.37
CA PRO A 81 -6.60 -7.85 10.22
C PRO A 81 -6.31 -7.00 8.97
N THR A 82 -7.37 -6.64 8.24
CA THR A 82 -7.31 -5.72 7.09
C THR A 82 -8.24 -4.53 7.33
N PHE A 83 -7.73 -3.32 7.17
CA PHE A 83 -8.50 -2.09 7.33
C PHE A 83 -8.39 -1.23 6.08
N LEU A 84 -9.49 -1.23 5.31
CA LEU A 84 -9.64 -0.47 4.07
C LEU A 84 -10.43 0.80 4.36
N ILE A 85 -10.08 1.89 3.66
CA ILE A 85 -10.90 3.10 3.60
C ILE A 85 -11.57 3.13 2.24
N VAL A 86 -12.88 3.31 2.24
CA VAL A 86 -13.74 3.25 1.07
C VAL A 86 -14.55 4.56 1.00
N ASP A 87 -14.73 5.10 -0.19
CA ASP A 87 -15.55 6.28 -0.41
C ASP A 87 -17.07 5.94 -0.44
N PRO A 88 -17.97 6.94 -0.47
CA PRO A 88 -19.41 6.68 -0.51
C PRO A 88 -19.90 5.89 -1.74
N ASP A 89 -19.13 5.86 -2.83
CA ASP A 89 -19.45 5.14 -4.06
C ASP A 89 -18.95 3.69 -4.03
N GLY A 90 -18.24 3.28 -2.98
CA GLY A 90 -17.70 1.93 -2.81
C GLY A 90 -16.29 1.74 -3.36
N ASN A 91 -15.60 2.81 -3.79
CA ASN A 91 -14.22 2.71 -4.28
C ASN A 91 -13.23 2.68 -3.12
N VAL A 92 -12.22 1.81 -3.22
CA VAL A 92 -11.15 1.75 -2.22
C VAL A 92 -10.23 2.95 -2.37
N VAL A 93 -10.25 3.83 -1.37
CA VAL A 93 -9.37 5.00 -1.25
C VAL A 93 -8.01 4.61 -0.70
N CYS A 94 -7.97 3.73 0.32
CA CYS A 94 -6.74 3.30 0.97
C CYS A 94 -6.80 1.82 1.36
N LYS A 95 -5.78 1.04 0.97
CA LYS A 95 -5.64 -0.38 1.34
C LYS A 95 -4.81 -0.59 2.62
N GLY A 96 -3.83 0.29 2.88
CA GLY A 96 -2.88 0.19 4.00
C GLY A 96 -3.37 0.74 5.35
N GLY A 97 -4.68 0.93 5.54
CA GLY A 97 -5.23 1.62 6.70
C GLY A 97 -4.78 1.05 8.05
N ARG A 98 -4.57 -0.28 8.15
CA ARG A 98 -4.05 -0.92 9.38
C ARG A 98 -2.69 -0.35 9.78
N ALA A 99 -1.77 -0.26 8.83
CA ALA A 99 -0.42 0.20 9.09
C ALA A 99 -0.40 1.70 9.39
N LEU A 100 -1.17 2.47 8.63
CA LEU A 100 -1.28 3.93 8.78
C LEU A 100 -1.90 4.34 10.13
N VAL A 101 -2.89 3.60 10.64
CA VAL A 101 -3.41 3.80 12.01
C VAL A 101 -2.31 3.64 13.05
N ASN A 102 -1.53 2.56 12.98
CA ASN A 102 -0.45 2.32 13.95
C ASN A 102 0.64 3.39 13.85
N GLN A 103 0.98 3.84 12.64
CA GLN A 103 1.95 4.91 12.43
C GLN A 103 1.47 6.23 12.98
N HIS A 104 0.22 6.61 12.71
CA HIS A 104 -0.39 7.83 13.26
C HIS A 104 -0.34 7.86 14.79
N LEU A 105 -0.55 6.71 15.45
CA LEU A 105 -0.55 6.60 16.91
C LEU A 105 0.85 6.50 17.54
N SER A 106 1.85 5.91 16.84
CA SER A 106 3.15 5.59 17.45
C SER A 106 4.11 6.77 17.53
N MET A 107 3.86 7.85 16.79
CA MET A 107 4.48 9.18 16.77
C MET A 107 3.81 9.88 15.58
N PRO A 108 3.36 11.14 15.63
CA PRO A 108 2.60 11.73 14.52
C PRO A 108 3.51 11.99 13.31
N ALA A 109 3.91 10.94 12.60
CA ALA A 109 4.61 10.98 11.33
C ALA A 109 3.64 11.33 10.19
N ILE A 110 2.34 11.09 10.40
CA ILE A 110 1.28 11.37 9.44
C ILE A 110 0.17 12.17 10.15
N PRO A 111 -0.02 13.45 9.83
CA PRO A 111 -1.08 14.28 10.42
C PRO A 111 -2.47 13.81 9.99
N PHE A 112 -3.50 14.18 10.76
CA PHE A 112 -4.89 13.89 10.39
C PHE A 112 -5.31 14.58 9.07
N SER A 113 -4.66 15.70 8.69
CA SER A 113 -4.90 16.38 7.41
C SER A 113 -4.72 15.49 6.19
N ASP A 114 -3.96 14.39 6.33
CA ASP A 114 -3.69 13.47 5.24
C ASP A 114 -4.76 12.37 5.14
N PHE A 115 -5.64 12.23 6.15
CA PHE A 115 -6.81 11.34 6.09
C PHE A 115 -7.76 11.81 4.97
N PRO A 116 -8.30 10.92 4.09
CA PRO A 116 -8.43 9.46 4.18
C PRO A 116 -7.22 8.64 3.73
N TRP A 117 -6.01 9.22 3.72
CA TRP A 117 -4.75 8.60 3.32
C TRP A 117 -4.84 7.98 1.93
N ALA A 118 -5.47 8.72 1.01
CA ALA A 118 -5.40 8.39 -0.39
C ALA A 118 -3.92 8.35 -0.81
N PRO A 119 -3.50 7.32 -1.57
CA PRO A 119 -2.13 7.20 -2.02
C PRO A 119 -1.73 8.45 -2.81
N SER A 120 -0.54 8.99 -2.54
CA SER A 120 0.07 10.00 -3.41
C SER A 120 0.15 9.44 -4.83
N ALA A 121 -0.01 10.28 -5.85
CA ALA A 121 0.18 9.84 -7.23
C ALA A 121 1.61 9.31 -7.47
N LEU A 122 2.58 9.78 -6.70
CA LEU A 122 3.97 9.36 -6.69
C LEU A 122 4.33 8.93 -5.26
N GLN A 123 4.43 7.62 -5.03
CA GLN A 123 4.59 7.03 -3.69
C GLN A 123 6.01 6.51 -3.47
N GLU A 124 6.46 6.46 -2.22
CA GLU A 124 7.68 5.72 -1.90
C GLU A 124 7.44 4.21 -2.08
N LEU A 125 8.48 3.51 -2.52
CA LEU A 125 8.42 2.07 -2.74
C LEU A 125 8.25 1.28 -1.43
N ASP A 126 8.63 1.85 -0.29
CA ASP A 126 8.42 1.29 1.04
C ASP A 126 7.25 1.92 1.81
N ASP A 127 6.37 2.66 1.12
CA ASP A 127 5.20 3.26 1.73
C ASP A 127 4.19 2.17 2.18
N PRO A 128 3.85 2.09 3.48
CA PRO A 128 2.91 1.11 4.01
C PRO A 128 1.46 1.30 3.55
N GLY A 129 1.12 2.42 2.90
CA GLY A 129 -0.16 2.68 2.26
C GLY A 129 -0.42 1.86 0.98
N GLU A 130 0.53 0.98 0.66
CA GLU A 130 0.76 0.23 -0.58
C GLU A 130 -0.48 -0.15 -1.43
N GLN A 131 -0.35 0.10 -2.73
CA GLN A 131 -0.94 -0.71 -3.80
C GLN A 131 0.14 -1.69 -4.24
N ASP A 132 -0.17 -2.99 -4.28
CA ASP A 132 0.78 -4.05 -4.63
C ASP A 132 1.45 -3.73 -6.00
N ILE A 133 2.78 -3.76 -6.06
CA ILE A 133 3.53 -3.56 -7.32
C ILE A 133 3.07 -4.53 -8.43
N ASN A 134 2.49 -5.66 -8.04
CA ASN A 134 1.97 -6.69 -8.94
C ASN A 134 0.52 -6.45 -9.39
N ASP A 135 -0.22 -5.50 -8.79
CA ASP A 135 -1.64 -5.27 -9.11
C ASP A 135 -1.82 -4.54 -10.45
N LYS A 136 -0.90 -3.66 -10.84
CA LYS A 136 -1.02 -2.77 -12.01
C LYS A 136 0.33 -2.55 -12.69
N PRO A 137 0.34 -2.19 -13.99
CA PRO A 137 1.56 -1.68 -14.64
C PRO A 137 2.20 -0.57 -13.80
N THR A 138 3.48 -0.74 -13.49
CA THR A 138 4.18 0.12 -12.53
C THR A 138 5.39 0.78 -13.15
N MET A 139 5.47 2.10 -12.97
CA MET A 139 6.65 2.89 -13.22
C MET A 139 7.46 3.05 -11.92
N CYS A 140 8.64 2.43 -11.84
CA CYS A 140 9.55 2.62 -10.71
C CYS A 140 10.66 3.62 -11.07
N LEU A 141 10.74 4.71 -10.30
CA LEU A 141 11.83 5.67 -10.33
C LEU A 141 12.91 5.27 -9.32
N MET A 142 14.04 4.77 -9.82
CA MET A 142 15.15 4.34 -8.97
C MET A 142 16.14 5.50 -8.81
N LEU A 143 16.00 6.23 -7.70
CA LEU A 143 16.74 7.47 -7.41
C LEU A 143 17.85 7.26 -6.35
N GLU A 144 18.09 6.04 -5.90
CA GLU A 144 18.99 5.76 -4.78
C GLU A 144 20.45 6.18 -5.03
N SER A 145 20.86 6.27 -6.30
CA SER A 145 22.18 6.75 -6.72
C SER A 145 22.21 8.24 -7.07
N VAL A 146 21.07 8.92 -7.01
CA VAL A 146 20.93 10.35 -7.35
C VAL A 146 21.13 11.19 -6.09
N PRO A 147 21.92 12.28 -6.13
CA PRO A 147 22.06 13.19 -5.00
C PRO A 147 20.70 13.73 -4.52
N ILE A 148 20.51 13.86 -3.20
CA ILE A 148 19.22 14.24 -2.58
C ILE A 148 18.62 15.52 -3.18
N ALA A 149 19.45 16.53 -3.46
CA ALA A 149 19.00 17.78 -4.09
C ALA A 149 18.32 17.54 -5.45
N ASN A 150 18.90 16.64 -6.26
CA ASN A 150 18.39 16.29 -7.58
C ASN A 150 17.19 15.34 -7.49
N GLN A 151 17.10 14.52 -6.43
CA GLN A 151 15.92 13.67 -6.20
C GLN A 151 14.66 14.52 -6.07
N SER A 152 14.69 15.58 -5.24
CA SER A 152 13.56 16.49 -5.05
C SER A 152 13.12 17.14 -6.36
N GLU A 153 14.06 17.63 -7.17
CA GLU A 153 13.76 18.26 -8.46
C GLU A 153 13.12 17.27 -9.45
N ILE A 154 13.59 16.02 -9.49
CA ILE A 154 13.01 14.96 -10.33
C ILE A 154 11.58 14.66 -9.87
N MET A 155 11.36 14.53 -8.56
CA MET A 155 10.05 14.26 -7.98
C MET A 155 9.03 15.35 -8.31
N GLU A 156 9.41 16.62 -8.21
CA GLU A 156 8.55 17.75 -8.57
C GLU A 156 8.14 17.72 -10.05
N LYS A 157 9.05 17.34 -10.95
CA LYS A 157 8.79 17.23 -12.39
C LYS A 157 7.94 16.02 -12.75
N VAL A 158 8.10 14.91 -12.03
CA VAL A 158 7.39 13.64 -12.29
C VAL A 158 6.00 13.66 -11.69
N LYS A 159 5.80 14.33 -10.55
CA LYS A 159 4.50 14.44 -9.86
C LYS A 159 3.32 14.77 -10.78
N PRO A 160 3.33 15.82 -11.63
CA PRO A 160 2.19 16.12 -12.49
C PRO A 160 1.92 15.03 -13.54
N ILE A 161 2.95 14.28 -13.97
CA ILE A 161 2.80 13.14 -14.87
C ILE A 161 2.11 12.01 -14.12
N ALA A 162 2.59 11.69 -12.92
CA ALA A 162 2.01 10.66 -12.07
C ALA A 162 0.54 10.97 -11.73
N GLU A 163 0.21 12.22 -11.39
CA GLU A 163 -1.16 12.68 -11.13
C GLU A 163 -2.08 12.53 -12.33
N LYS A 164 -1.56 12.74 -13.56
CA LYS A 164 -2.34 12.52 -14.78
C LYS A 164 -2.70 11.05 -14.95
N TRP A 165 -1.75 10.14 -14.73
CA TRP A 165 -1.98 8.69 -14.85
C TRP A 165 -2.81 8.12 -13.71
N ALA A 166 -2.67 8.65 -12.49
CA ALA A 166 -3.48 8.28 -11.34
C ALA A 166 -4.99 8.45 -11.60
N LYS A 167 -5.38 9.46 -12.39
CA LYS A 167 -6.79 9.68 -12.81
C LYS A 167 -7.34 8.59 -13.73
N THR A 168 -6.47 7.97 -14.53
CA THR A 168 -6.84 6.88 -15.44
C THR A 168 -6.78 5.52 -14.75
N GLY A 169 -5.96 5.39 -13.71
CA GLY A 169 -5.68 4.12 -13.03
C GLY A 169 -4.84 3.13 -13.84
N GLU A 170 -4.35 3.52 -15.04
CA GLU A 170 -3.65 2.63 -15.96
C GLU A 170 -2.21 2.32 -15.53
N ILE A 171 -1.51 3.30 -14.92
CA ILE A 171 -0.11 3.16 -14.48
C ILE A 171 0.04 3.72 -13.08
N GLN A 172 0.70 2.97 -12.19
CA GLN A 172 1.12 3.46 -10.87
C GLN A 172 2.58 3.90 -10.88
N PHE A 173 2.92 4.89 -10.06
CA PHE A 173 4.27 5.46 -9.97
C PHE A 173 4.83 5.28 -8.56
N LEU A 174 5.95 4.56 -8.46
CA LEU A 174 6.67 4.32 -7.22
C LEU A 174 8.09 4.91 -7.32
N VAL A 175 8.64 5.39 -6.21
CA VAL A 175 10.01 5.91 -6.13
C VAL A 175 10.82 5.17 -5.08
N ALA A 176 12.06 4.82 -5.42
CA ALA A 176 13.07 4.39 -4.46
C ALA A 176 14.10 5.51 -4.29
N ARG A 177 14.00 6.31 -3.22
CA ARG A 177 14.99 7.36 -2.89
C ARG A 177 16.22 6.83 -2.17
N GLN A 178 16.09 5.67 -1.53
CA GLN A 178 17.13 5.01 -0.75
C GLN A 178 17.11 3.51 -1.04
N ASN A 179 18.26 2.85 -0.82
CA ASN A 179 18.37 1.42 -1.02
C ASN A 179 17.61 0.67 0.09
N ASN A 180 16.64 -0.16 -0.30
CA ASN A 180 15.89 -1.01 0.61
C ASN A 180 15.66 -2.40 -0.02
N SER A 181 15.03 -3.32 0.72
CA SER A 181 14.82 -4.70 0.25
C SER A 181 13.99 -4.78 -1.03
N ALA A 182 12.98 -3.91 -1.17
CA ALA A 182 12.14 -3.83 -2.35
C ALA A 182 12.94 -3.31 -3.56
N SER A 183 13.68 -2.21 -3.39
CA SER A 183 14.46 -1.60 -4.48
C SER A 183 15.59 -2.51 -4.95
N ALA A 184 16.25 -3.22 -4.03
CA ALA A 184 17.24 -4.25 -4.34
C ALA A 184 16.64 -5.42 -5.15
N THR A 185 15.43 -5.86 -4.79
CA THR A 185 14.72 -6.94 -5.51
C THR A 185 14.35 -6.51 -6.92
N ILE A 186 13.80 -5.30 -7.09
CA ILE A 186 13.45 -4.75 -8.40
C ILE A 186 14.69 -4.64 -9.30
N ARG A 187 15.80 -4.13 -8.76
CA ARG A 187 17.08 -4.06 -9.47
C ARG A 187 17.52 -5.45 -9.95
N ALA A 188 17.51 -6.45 -9.07
CA ALA A 188 17.92 -7.81 -9.40
C ALA A 188 17.04 -8.44 -10.51
N VAL A 189 15.72 -8.31 -10.41
CA VAL A 189 14.76 -8.84 -11.41
C VAL A 189 14.93 -8.15 -12.77
N CYS A 190 15.24 -6.85 -12.76
CA CYS A 190 15.46 -6.05 -13.97
C CYS A 190 16.89 -6.12 -14.51
N GLY A 191 17.78 -6.90 -13.89
CA GLY A 191 19.18 -7.01 -14.30
C GLY A 191 20.00 -5.72 -14.11
N LEU A 192 19.60 -4.88 -13.15
CA LEU A 192 20.31 -3.65 -12.81
C LEU A 192 21.41 -3.90 -11.79
N GLU A 193 22.52 -3.18 -11.93
CA GLU A 193 23.61 -3.23 -10.97
C GLU A 193 23.16 -2.71 -9.59
N THR A 194 23.73 -3.32 -8.54
CA THR A 194 23.55 -2.84 -7.17
C THR A 194 24.28 -1.51 -7.01
N VAL A 195 23.68 -0.57 -6.29
CA VAL A 195 24.22 0.79 -6.09
C VAL A 195 25.66 0.77 -5.55
N GLU A 196 26.03 -0.27 -4.78
CA GLU A 196 27.38 -0.49 -4.25
C GLU A 196 28.44 -0.85 -5.29
N LYS A 197 28.07 -1.37 -6.48
CA LYS A 197 29.02 -1.84 -7.51
C LYS A 197 29.37 -0.81 -8.58
N VAL A 198 28.80 0.39 -8.52
CA VAL A 198 28.99 1.42 -9.57
C VAL A 198 30.43 1.98 -9.62
N SER A 199 31.31 1.59 -8.69
CA SER A 199 32.75 1.80 -8.88
C SER A 199 33.37 0.70 -9.76
N LYS A 200 33.59 1.04 -11.04
CA LYS A 200 34.47 0.42 -12.05
C LYS A 200 33.81 -0.60 -13.00
N THR A 201 33.60 -0.14 -14.26
CA THR A 201 33.71 -0.86 -15.56
C THR A 201 33.04 -2.24 -15.65
N ASP A 202 32.13 -2.55 -16.58
CA ASP A 202 32.31 -2.58 -18.04
C ASP A 202 30.98 -3.00 -18.72
N ARG A 203 30.79 -2.65 -19.99
CA ARG A 203 29.62 -2.97 -20.81
C ARG A 203 29.57 -4.46 -21.12
N SER A 204 28.56 -5.19 -20.64
CA SER A 204 28.14 -6.43 -21.28
C SER A 204 26.63 -6.67 -21.16
N GLU A 205 26.05 -7.17 -22.23
CA GLU A 205 24.62 -7.39 -22.45
C GLU A 205 24.02 -8.33 -21.39
N VAL A 206 22.96 -7.89 -20.73
CA VAL A 206 22.22 -8.73 -19.77
C VAL A 206 21.22 -9.60 -20.53
N SER A 207 21.50 -10.90 -20.55
CA SER A 207 20.62 -11.96 -21.06
C SER A 207 19.36 -12.09 -20.20
N SER A 208 18.19 -11.81 -20.76
CA SER A 208 16.88 -12.01 -20.11
C SER A 208 16.50 -13.49 -20.05
N ALA A 209 16.18 -14.00 -18.85
CA ALA A 209 15.52 -15.29 -18.67
C ALA A 209 14.08 -15.24 -19.18
N ARG A 210 13.61 -16.33 -19.82
CA ARG A 210 12.25 -16.43 -20.39
C ARG A 210 11.20 -16.28 -19.29
N GLY A 211 10.36 -15.24 -19.41
CA GLY A 211 9.22 -14.96 -18.52
C GLY A 211 9.44 -13.84 -17.48
N ALA A 212 10.60 -13.16 -17.49
CA ALA A 212 10.85 -11.99 -16.66
C ALA A 212 10.31 -10.69 -17.31
N PRO A 213 10.00 -9.65 -16.51
CA PRO A 213 9.65 -8.32 -17.03
C PRO A 213 10.69 -7.83 -18.02
N LYS A 214 10.24 -7.36 -19.19
CA LYS A 214 11.13 -6.92 -20.27
C LYS A 214 11.53 -5.47 -20.05
N VAL A 215 12.83 -5.22 -19.82
CA VAL A 215 13.38 -3.85 -19.74
C VAL A 215 13.17 -3.13 -21.08
N VAL A 216 12.40 -2.05 -21.08
CA VAL A 216 12.03 -1.32 -22.32
C VAL A 216 13.09 -0.28 -22.73
N ARG A 217 13.94 0.21 -21.80
CA ARG A 217 15.14 1.05 -22.06
C ARG A 217 15.99 1.22 -20.79
N SER A 218 17.32 1.27 -20.91
CA SER A 218 18.23 1.76 -19.86
C SER A 218 19.11 2.90 -20.40
N MET A 219 19.32 3.95 -19.61
CA MET A 219 20.22 5.06 -19.96
C MET A 219 21.01 5.53 -18.73
N SER A 220 22.34 5.53 -18.88
CA SER A 220 23.43 6.21 -18.14
C SER A 220 23.38 6.35 -16.60
N VAL A 221 24.57 6.24 -16.01
CA VAL A 221 24.89 6.29 -14.57
C VAL A 221 24.55 7.64 -13.91
N ASP A 222 24.41 8.70 -14.71
CA ASP A 222 24.10 10.07 -14.27
C ASP A 222 22.61 10.45 -14.45
N THR A 223 21.78 9.50 -14.89
CA THR A 223 20.35 9.70 -15.13
C THR A 223 19.50 8.70 -14.33
N PRO A 224 18.31 9.11 -13.86
CA PRO A 224 17.42 8.22 -13.12
C PRO A 224 17.02 7.01 -13.98
N TRP A 225 17.00 5.82 -13.38
CA TRP A 225 16.49 4.63 -14.06
C TRP A 225 14.97 4.68 -14.06
N LEU A 226 14.40 4.62 -15.26
CA LEU A 226 12.95 4.52 -15.48
C LEU A 226 12.62 3.07 -15.83
N ILE A 227 12.07 2.33 -14.87
CA ILE A 227 11.69 0.92 -15.09
C ILE A 227 10.18 0.88 -15.28
N ILE A 228 9.74 0.43 -16.47
CA ILE A 228 8.35 0.06 -16.72
C ILE A 228 8.24 -1.45 -16.51
N LEU A 229 7.53 -1.85 -15.46
CA LEU A 229 7.17 -3.24 -15.22
C LEU A 229 5.81 -3.49 -15.87
N ASP A 230 5.81 -4.25 -16.96
CA ASP A 230 4.59 -4.81 -17.57
C ASP A 230 4.20 -6.08 -16.81
N CYS A 231 3.05 -6.07 -16.14
CA CYS A 231 2.52 -7.21 -15.42
C CYS A 231 1.51 -7.91 -16.34
N PRO A 232 1.82 -9.12 -16.87
CA PRO A 232 0.89 -9.81 -17.76
C PRO A 232 -0.43 -10.11 -17.03
N GLU A 233 -1.56 -9.99 -17.75
CA GLU A 233 -2.87 -10.36 -17.22
C GLU A 233 -2.84 -11.81 -16.71
N GLY A 234 -3.08 -11.97 -15.41
CA GLY A 234 -2.99 -13.25 -14.73
C GLY A 234 -1.72 -13.35 -13.90
N GLY A 235 -1.78 -12.79 -12.69
CA GLY A 235 -0.74 -12.91 -11.68
C GLY A 235 -0.21 -14.34 -11.61
N ALA A 236 1.12 -14.47 -11.70
CA ALA A 236 1.78 -15.74 -11.56
C ALA A 236 1.34 -16.36 -10.24
N LYS A 237 0.53 -17.43 -10.33
CA LYS A 237 0.29 -18.33 -9.21
C LYS A 237 1.66 -18.80 -8.72
N ARG A 238 2.07 -18.31 -7.56
CA ARG A 238 3.05 -18.98 -6.72
C ARG A 238 2.30 -19.77 -5.66
#